data_AF-A0A2S2PH24-F1
#
_entry.id   AF-A0A2S2PH24-F1
#
_cell.length_a   1.000
_cell.length_b   1.000
_cell.length_c   1.000
_cell.angle_alpha   90.00
_cell.angle_beta   90.00
_cell.angle_gamma   90.00
#
_symmetry.space_group_name_H-M   'P 1'
#
loop_
_entity.id
_entity.type
_entity.pdbx_description
1 polymer ?
#
loop_
_entity_poly.entity_id
_entity_poly.type
_entity_poly.pdbx_seq_one_letter_code
_entity_poly.pdbx_strand_id
1 'polypeptide(L)'
;MSSLISIQLLICIVVFLPSCYRGETELNKEDSSNQFLNLKTQDLENAIQYGTQQINMLSRHEDSLSYADVHVKIGSPSHGQLIDSKPSIDGHLASRNAEIVIKASHYIMNKHCLGTGISQKQCAKDLTKVKLDQT
;
A
#
# COMPACT_ATOMS: atom_id res chain seq x y z
N MET A 1 35.29 -15.03 -28.86
CA MET A 1 34.70 -14.57 -27.57
C MET A 1 33.60 -13.51 -27.75
N SER A 2 33.49 -12.83 -28.89
CA SER A 2 32.49 -11.77 -29.13
C SER A 2 31.05 -12.25 -29.39
N SER A 3 30.85 -13.49 -29.87
CA SER A 3 29.51 -14.02 -30.18
C SER A 3 28.69 -14.37 -28.92
N LEU A 4 29.35 -14.86 -27.86
CA LEU A 4 28.71 -15.22 -26.58
C LEU A 4 28.12 -14.00 -25.84
N ILE A 5 28.80 -12.86 -25.93
CA ILE A 5 28.36 -11.59 -25.30
C ILE A 5 27.11 -11.05 -26.02
N SER A 6 27.05 -11.20 -27.35
CA SER A 6 25.90 -10.79 -28.17
C SER A 6 24.63 -11.60 -27.85
N ILE A 7 24.79 -12.91 -27.61
CA ILE A 7 23.67 -13.80 -27.27
C ILE A 7 23.12 -13.49 -25.87
N GLN A 8 23.97 -13.21 -24.88
CA GLN A 8 23.53 -12.82 -23.54
C GLN A 8 22.76 -11.48 -23.56
N LEU A 9 23.23 -10.50 -24.33
CA LEU A 9 22.52 -9.22 -24.51
C LEU A 9 21.13 -9.41 -25.12
N LEU A 10 21.01 -10.29 -26.13
CA LEU A 10 19.73 -10.64 -26.74
C LEU A 10 18.76 -11.32 -25.77
N ILE A 11 19.25 -12.23 -24.93
CA ILE A 11 18.43 -12.88 -23.90
C ILE A 11 17.94 -11.85 -22.87
N CYS A 12 18.80 -10.93 -22.44
CA CYS A 12 18.39 -9.87 -21.51
C CYS A 12 17.30 -8.96 -22.10
N ILE A 13 17.42 -8.61 -23.39
CA ILE A 13 16.43 -7.82 -24.13
C ILE A 13 15.09 -8.58 -24.18
N VAL A 14 15.09 -9.85 -24.59
CA VAL A 14 13.85 -10.62 -24.79
C VAL A 14 13.16 -11.00 -23.47
N VAL A 15 13.90 -11.22 -22.38
CA VAL A 15 13.33 -11.59 -21.08
C VAL A 15 12.89 -10.36 -20.28
N PHE A 16 13.65 -9.26 -20.29
CA PHE A 16 13.38 -8.10 -19.44
C PHE A 16 12.55 -7.00 -20.11
N LEU A 17 12.60 -6.83 -21.44
CA LEU A 17 11.78 -5.80 -22.13
C LEU A 17 10.27 -6.05 -22.08
N PRO A 18 9.75 -7.29 -22.15
CA PRO A 18 8.30 -7.51 -22.03
C PRO A 18 7.74 -7.07 -20.69
N SER A 19 8.54 -7.05 -19.62
CA SER A 19 8.13 -6.52 -18.30
C SER A 19 8.12 -4.99 -18.27
N CYS A 20 8.90 -4.31 -19.12
CA CYS A 20 8.98 -2.86 -19.16
C CYS A 20 7.96 -2.21 -20.12
N TYR A 21 7.44 -2.96 -21.09
CA TYR A 21 6.50 -2.47 -22.12
C TYR A 21 5.06 -2.94 -21.90
N ARG A 22 4.64 -3.19 -20.66
CA ARG A 22 3.20 -3.28 -20.35
C ARG A 22 2.63 -1.87 -20.23
N GLY A 23 2.67 -1.13 -21.33
CA GLY A 23 1.90 0.10 -21.48
C GLY A 23 0.44 -0.27 -21.55
N GLU A 24 -0.31 -0.01 -20.48
CA GLU A 24 -1.77 -0.03 -20.53
C GLU A 24 -2.18 0.97 -21.61
N THR A 25 -2.74 0.46 -22.71
CA THR A 25 -3.46 1.28 -23.68
C THR A 25 -4.65 1.91 -22.96
N GLU A 26 -4.53 3.20 -22.62
CA GLU A 26 -5.61 4.01 -22.06
C GLU A 26 -6.75 4.08 -23.10
N LEU A 27 -7.68 3.12 -23.01
CA LEU A 27 -8.91 3.12 -23.79
C LEU A 27 -9.87 4.14 -23.18
N ASN A 28 -10.21 5.14 -23.99
CA ASN A 28 -11.33 6.07 -23.90
C ASN A 28 -11.56 6.82 -22.56
N LYS A 29 -11.22 8.11 -22.63
CA LYS A 29 -11.78 9.19 -21.80
C LYS A 29 -13.30 9.26 -21.96
N GLU A 30 -14.03 8.46 -21.19
CA GLU A 30 -15.31 8.94 -20.68
C GLU A 30 -15.08 9.58 -19.32
N ASP A 31 -15.84 10.64 -19.06
CA ASP A 31 -15.74 11.49 -17.88
C ASP A 31 -16.20 10.70 -16.63
N SER A 32 -15.32 9.83 -16.13
CA SER A 32 -15.48 9.02 -14.91
C SER A 32 -15.64 9.89 -13.65
N SER A 33 -15.44 11.20 -13.76
CA SER A 33 -15.54 12.16 -12.65
C SER A 33 -16.90 12.09 -11.95
N ASN A 34 -17.96 11.70 -12.66
CA ASN A 34 -19.30 11.59 -12.07
C ASN A 34 -19.50 10.33 -11.21
N GLN A 35 -18.63 9.32 -11.33
CA GLN A 35 -18.78 8.05 -10.60
C GLN A 35 -18.41 8.16 -9.12
N PHE A 36 -17.49 9.09 -8.79
CA PHE A 36 -16.99 9.30 -7.42
C PHE A 36 -17.63 10.51 -6.72
N LEU A 37 -18.58 11.20 -7.37
CA LEU A 37 -19.34 12.32 -6.79
C LEU A 37 -20.12 11.95 -5.51
N ASN A 38 -20.33 10.65 -5.27
CA ASN A 38 -21.09 10.16 -4.13
C ASN A 38 -20.21 9.69 -2.95
N LEU A 39 -18.89 9.90 -3.00
CA LEU A 39 -18.01 9.50 -1.91
C LEU A 39 -18.21 10.46 -0.72
N LYS A 40 -18.76 9.93 0.38
CA LYS A 40 -19.12 10.74 1.55
C LYS A 40 -18.03 10.68 2.62
N THR A 41 -18.03 11.63 3.54
CA THR A 41 -17.18 11.59 4.76
C THR A 41 -17.35 10.26 5.50
N GLN A 42 -18.57 9.72 5.55
CA GLN A 42 -18.86 8.42 6.15
C GLN A 42 -18.07 7.27 5.48
N ASP A 43 -17.84 7.31 4.17
CA ASP A 43 -17.04 6.27 3.49
C ASP A 43 -15.58 6.32 3.94
N LEU A 44 -15.04 7.51 4.16
CA LEU A 44 -13.69 7.70 4.70
C LEU A 44 -13.59 7.23 6.14
N GLU A 45 -14.58 7.57 6.99
CA GLU A 45 -14.64 7.11 8.37
C GLU A 45 -14.71 5.58 8.45
N ASN A 46 -15.56 4.96 7.64
CA ASN A 46 -15.66 3.50 7.56
C ASN A 46 -14.34 2.87 7.10
N ALA A 47 -13.65 3.49 6.15
CA ALA A 47 -12.35 3.02 5.68
C ALA A 47 -11.27 3.11 6.77
N ILE A 48 -11.22 4.23 7.51
CA ILE A 48 -10.30 4.41 8.65
C ILE A 48 -10.61 3.41 9.76
N GLN A 49 -11.89 3.21 10.08
CA GLN A 49 -12.31 2.24 11.09
C GLN A 49 -11.92 0.82 10.69
N TYR A 50 -12.15 0.44 9.44
CA TYR A 50 -11.69 -0.83 8.88
C TYR A 50 -10.17 -0.98 9.00
N GLY A 51 -9.41 0.01 8.55
CA GLY A 51 -7.94 -0.01 8.64
C GLY A 51 -7.45 -0.16 10.07
N THR A 52 -8.05 0.58 11.01
CA THR A 52 -7.76 0.52 12.44
C THR A 52 -8.02 -0.87 13.00
N GLN A 53 -9.15 -1.49 12.66
CA GLN A 53 -9.46 -2.87 13.09
C GLN A 53 -8.45 -3.88 12.56
N GLN A 54 -8.05 -3.79 11.29
CA GLN A 54 -7.07 -4.69 10.70
C GLN A 54 -5.70 -4.58 11.38
N ILE A 55 -5.21 -3.36 11.58
CA ILE A 55 -3.90 -3.15 12.24
C ILE A 55 -3.96 -3.55 13.71
N ASN A 56 -5.05 -3.23 14.42
CA ASN A 56 -5.23 -3.68 15.80
C ASN A 56 -5.26 -5.21 15.92
N MET A 57 -5.80 -5.93 14.94
CA MET A 57 -5.76 -7.41 14.93
C MET A 57 -4.34 -7.94 14.71
N LEU A 58 -3.56 -7.29 13.84
CA LEU A 58 -2.18 -7.69 13.54
C LEU A 58 -1.22 -7.37 14.70
N SER A 59 -1.43 -6.25 15.40
CA SER A 59 -0.54 -5.84 16.50
C SER A 59 -0.77 -6.61 17.80
N ARG A 60 -1.86 -7.37 17.95
CA ARG A 60 -2.20 -8.03 19.23
C ARG A 60 -1.06 -8.89 19.77
N HIS A 61 -0.28 -9.51 18.89
CA HIS A 61 0.84 -10.35 19.31
C HIS A 61 1.98 -9.50 19.87
N GLU A 62 2.34 -8.41 19.21
CA GLU A 62 3.34 -7.46 19.71
C GLU A 62 2.89 -6.81 21.02
N ASP A 63 1.62 -6.38 21.08
CA ASP A 63 1.00 -5.81 22.28
C ASP A 63 1.01 -6.82 23.45
N SER A 64 0.74 -8.10 23.17
CA SER A 64 0.76 -9.16 24.18
C SER A 64 2.16 -9.50 24.67
N LEU A 65 3.16 -9.51 23.78
CA LEU A 65 4.56 -9.72 24.16
C LEU A 65 5.08 -8.56 25.02
N SER A 66 4.71 -7.34 24.66
CA SER A 66 5.00 -6.13 25.43
C SER A 66 4.36 -6.20 26.82
N TYR A 67 3.07 -6.57 26.91
CA TYR A 67 2.37 -6.70 28.19
C TYR A 67 2.94 -7.80 29.09
N ALA A 68 3.42 -8.89 28.50
CA ALA A 68 4.02 -10.01 29.23
C ALA A 68 5.46 -9.75 29.68
N ASP A 69 5.98 -8.52 29.51
CA ASP A 69 7.36 -8.13 29.84
C ASP A 69 8.42 -9.03 29.16
N VAL A 70 8.10 -9.52 27.95
CA VAL A 70 8.99 -10.39 27.18
C VAL A 70 10.03 -9.54 26.48
N HIS A 71 11.27 -9.60 26.98
CA HIS A 71 12.39 -8.86 26.40
C HIS A 71 13.30 -9.76 25.58
N VAL A 72 13.79 -9.22 24.46
CA VAL A 72 14.86 -9.86 23.71
C VAL A 72 16.13 -9.83 24.55
N LYS A 73 16.72 -11.00 24.78
CA LYS A 73 17.95 -11.14 25.58
C LYS A 73 19.08 -10.31 24.99
N ILE A 74 19.63 -9.39 25.79
CA ILE A 74 20.77 -8.55 25.43
C ILE A 74 21.96 -9.44 25.03
N GLY A 75 22.61 -9.09 23.92
CA GLY A 75 23.74 -9.84 23.34
C GLY A 75 23.35 -11.06 22.51
N SER A 76 22.06 -11.36 22.34
CA SER A 76 21.61 -12.39 21.38
C SER A 76 21.71 -11.88 19.93
N PRO A 77 21.78 -12.77 18.92
CA PRO A 77 21.68 -12.37 17.52
C PRO A 77 20.39 -11.57 17.22
N SER A 78 19.27 -11.94 17.84
CA SER A 78 18.00 -11.21 17.73
C SER A 78 18.09 -9.80 18.29
N HIS A 79 18.83 -9.59 19.39
CA HIS A 79 19.10 -8.25 19.91
C HIS A 79 19.85 -7.40 18.88
N GLY A 80 20.86 -7.97 18.20
CA GLY A 80 21.60 -7.28 17.14
C GLY A 80 20.73 -6.80 15.97
N GLN A 81 19.71 -7.58 15.59
CA GLN A 81 18.77 -7.20 14.53
C GLN A 81 17.86 -6.00 14.90
N LEU A 82 17.70 -5.72 16.19
CA LEU A 82 16.83 -4.65 16.71
C LEU A 82 17.61 -3.38 17.12
N ILE A 83 18.94 -3.43 17.19
CA ILE A 83 19.78 -2.28 17.59
C ILE A 83 19.68 -1.15 16.57
N ASP A 84 19.69 -1.48 15.28
CA ASP A 84 19.70 -0.49 14.20
C ASP A 84 18.31 0.11 13.95
N SER A 85 17.24 -0.61 14.31
CA SER A 85 15.87 -0.19 14.04
C SER A 85 15.28 0.71 15.12
N LYS A 86 15.77 0.64 16.37
CA LYS A 86 15.30 1.34 17.59
C LYS A 86 14.26 2.44 17.31
N PRO A 87 12.99 2.08 17.09
CA PRO A 87 12.02 3.07 16.71
C PRO A 87 11.64 3.83 17.97
N SER A 88 11.64 5.16 17.91
CA SER A 88 11.11 5.95 19.03
C SER A 88 9.63 5.63 19.22
N ILE A 89 9.07 5.92 20.40
CA ILE A 89 7.63 5.78 20.66
C ILE A 89 6.82 6.53 19.57
N ASP A 90 7.27 7.73 19.21
CA ASP A 90 6.66 8.53 18.13
C ASP A 90 6.81 7.87 16.76
N GLY A 91 7.96 7.23 16.48
CA GLY A 91 8.21 6.49 15.24
C GLY A 91 7.30 5.27 15.10
N HIS A 92 7.09 4.54 16.20
CA HIS A 92 6.13 3.43 16.24
C HIS A 92 4.70 3.91 15.98
N LEU A 93 4.27 5.00 16.63
CA LEU A 93 2.94 5.57 16.41
C LEU A 93 2.74 6.04 14.97
N ALA A 94 3.74 6.74 14.40
CA ALA A 94 3.72 7.20 13.01
C ALA A 94 3.64 6.03 12.03
N SER A 95 4.41 4.96 12.26
CA SER A 95 4.36 3.74 11.45
C SER A 95 2.96 3.12 11.48
N ARG A 96 2.37 3.01 12.67
CA ARG A 96 1.03 2.43 12.84
C ARG A 96 -0.04 3.24 12.12
N ASN A 97 0.02 4.57 12.23
CA ASN A 97 -0.88 5.46 11.51
C ASN A 97 -0.72 5.33 9.99
N ALA A 98 0.51 5.22 9.49
CA ALA A 98 0.76 4.99 8.08
C ALA A 98 0.15 3.67 7.58
N GLU A 99 0.29 2.59 8.35
CA GLU A 99 -0.33 1.30 8.03
C GLU A 99 -1.86 1.37 8.00
N ILE A 100 -2.48 2.08 8.95
CA ILE A 100 -3.93 2.32 8.96
C ILE A 100 -4.36 3.05 7.69
N VAL A 101 -3.65 4.11 7.32
CA VAL A 101 -3.93 4.89 6.10
C VAL A 101 -3.79 4.02 4.84
N ILE A 102 -2.79 3.14 4.78
CA ILE A 102 -2.62 2.19 3.66
C ILE A 102 -3.82 1.24 3.58
N LYS A 103 -4.25 0.67 4.71
CA LYS A 103 -5.43 -0.24 4.74
C LYS A 103 -6.72 0.49 4.36
N ALA A 104 -6.92 1.72 4.84
CA ALA A 104 -8.05 2.55 4.49
C ALA A 104 -8.06 2.88 2.98
N SER A 105 -6.89 3.22 2.42
CA SER A 105 -6.72 3.50 0.99
C SER A 105 -7.08 2.27 0.14
N HIS A 106 -6.63 1.08 0.55
CA HIS A 106 -7.01 -0.16 -0.10
C HIS A 106 -8.51 -0.44 -0.01
N TYR A 107 -9.14 -0.15 1.13
CA TYR A 107 -10.59 -0.31 1.28
C TYR A 107 -11.35 0.57 0.28
N ILE A 108 -10.99 1.86 0.18
CA ILE A 108 -11.61 2.81 -0.77
C ILE A 108 -11.36 2.36 -2.20
N MET A 109 -10.12 2.00 -2.54
CA MET A 109 -9.78 1.52 -3.88
C MET A 109 -10.56 0.26 -4.24
N ASN A 110 -10.69 -0.70 -3.32
CA ASN A 110 -11.45 -1.90 -3.58
C ASN A 110 -12.95 -1.64 -3.70
N LYS A 111 -13.49 -0.72 -2.92
CA LYS A 111 -14.93 -0.40 -2.94
C LYS A 111 -15.33 0.38 -4.20
N HIS A 112 -14.48 1.29 -4.65
CA HIS A 112 -14.84 2.26 -5.69
C HIS A 112 -14.13 2.05 -7.03
N CYS A 113 -13.00 1.33 -7.07
CA CYS A 113 -12.24 1.07 -8.29
C CYS A 113 -12.38 -0.36 -8.82
N LEU A 114 -12.68 -1.35 -7.98
CA LEU A 114 -12.90 -2.71 -8.48
C LEU A 114 -14.25 -2.80 -9.19
N GLY A 115 -14.27 -3.47 -10.35
CA GLY A 115 -15.49 -3.74 -11.10
C GLY A 115 -16.00 -2.59 -11.97
N THR A 116 -15.34 -1.43 -11.96
CA THR A 116 -15.71 -0.24 -12.75
C THR A 116 -15.11 -0.21 -14.15
N GLY A 117 -14.23 -1.17 -14.49
CA GLY A 117 -13.61 -1.30 -15.82
C GLY A 117 -12.50 -0.28 -16.12
N ILE A 118 -12.27 0.69 -15.24
CA ILE A 118 -11.18 1.68 -15.31
C ILE A 118 -9.88 1.12 -14.71
N SER A 119 -8.73 1.59 -15.20
CA SER A 119 -7.44 1.19 -14.63
C SER A 119 -7.29 1.71 -13.20
N GLN A 120 -6.54 0.99 -12.35
CA GLN A 120 -6.28 1.40 -10.97
C GLN A 120 -5.65 2.80 -10.89
N LYS A 121 -4.75 3.10 -11.84
CA LYS A 121 -4.09 4.40 -11.93
C LYS A 121 -5.08 5.52 -12.25
N GLN A 122 -6.01 5.28 -13.17
CA GLN A 122 -7.03 6.27 -13.52
C GLN A 122 -8.00 6.48 -12.36
N CYS A 123 -8.46 5.41 -11.71
CA CYS A 123 -9.30 5.51 -10.53
C CYS A 123 -8.64 6.33 -9.41
N ALA A 124 -7.36 6.07 -9.13
CA ALA A 124 -6.61 6.84 -8.14
C ALA A 124 -6.56 8.34 -8.49
N LYS A 125 -6.29 8.68 -9.77
CA LYS A 125 -6.31 10.08 -10.24
C LYS A 125 -7.68 10.74 -10.13
N ASP A 126 -8.76 10.00 -10.25
CA ASP A 126 -10.11 10.54 -10.16
C ASP A 126 -10.55 10.71 -8.71
N LEU A 127 -10.20 9.76 -7.84
CA LEU A 127 -10.40 9.86 -6.39
C LEU A 127 -9.70 11.08 -5.78
N THR A 128 -8.50 11.47 -6.26
CA THR A 128 -7.82 12.66 -5.75
C THR A 128 -8.50 13.99 -6.12
N LYS A 129 -9.41 13.99 -7.11
CA LYS A 129 -10.18 15.18 -7.49
C LYS A 129 -11.47 15.34 -6.69
N VAL A 130 -11.89 14.29 -5.96
CA VAL A 130 -13.09 14.31 -5.14
C VAL A 130 -12.89 15.30 -4.01
N LYS A 131 -13.82 16.25 -3.88
CA LYS A 131 -13.93 17.11 -2.71
C LYS A 131 -14.85 16.42 -1.71
N LEU A 132 -14.34 16.17 -0.52
CA LEU A 132 -15.16 15.74 0.61
C LEU A 132 -15.80 16.99 1.19
N ASP A 133 -17.06 17.24 0.83
CA ASP A 133 -17.83 18.31 1.46
C ASP A 133 -18.16 17.91 2.90
N GLN A 134 -17.95 18.84 3.84
CA GLN A 134 -18.38 18.69 5.23
C GLN A 134 -19.92 18.72 5.25
N THR A 135 -20.56 17.57 5.08
CA THR A 135 -21.97 17.38 5.39
C THR A 135 -22.13 16.58 6.66
#